data_AF-A0AAV4CM52-F1
#
_entry.id   AF-A0AAV4CM52-F1
#
_cell.length_a   1.000
_cell.length_b   1.000
_cell.length_c   1.000
_cell.angle_alpha   90.00
_cell.angle_beta   90.00
_cell.angle_gamma   90.00
#
_symmetry.space_group_name_H-M   'P 1'
#
loop_
_entity.id
_entity.type
_entity.pdbx_description
1 polymer ?
#
loop_
_entity_poly.entity_id
_entity_poly.type
_entity_poly.pdbx_seq_one_letter_code
_entity_poly.pdbx_strand_id
1 'polypeptide(L)'
;MSISNMPANLSSSNRTSGGGCTYTYQECFRHGSEKSGLALGEFLRDLYTLFKKAPARKDDYFNAAGESTPKLPLKFCGHRWLENVPAAERALEIWPFVLLYSKAVRKRGKRAILQELSNHRGKGVRSAFHSQAALVHFSSQHFKAFS
;
A
#
# COMPACT_ATOMS: atom_id res chain seq x y z
N MET A 1 13.87 -15.05 28.83
CA MET A 1 13.66 -15.65 27.50
C MET A 1 15.01 -15.70 26.81
N SER A 2 15.61 -16.89 26.79
CA SER A 2 17.03 -17.09 26.46
C SER A 2 17.28 -17.07 24.95
N ILE A 3 18.33 -16.37 24.54
CA ILE A 3 18.84 -16.26 23.18
C ILE A 3 19.60 -17.55 22.85
N SER A 4 18.90 -18.66 22.63
CA SER A 4 19.56 -19.95 22.41
C SER A 4 18.96 -20.80 21.29
N ASN A 5 18.38 -20.19 20.26
CA ASN A 5 17.92 -20.94 19.07
C ASN A 5 17.92 -20.07 17.79
N MET A 6 19.11 -19.70 17.31
CA MET A 6 19.27 -19.24 15.93
C MET A 6 20.19 -20.21 15.19
N PRO A 7 19.77 -20.80 14.06
CA PRO A 7 20.62 -21.72 13.31
C PRO A 7 21.82 -20.95 12.73
N ALA A 8 23.01 -21.42 13.08
CA ALA A 8 24.28 -20.96 12.54
C ALA A 8 24.42 -21.45 11.08
N ASN A 9 24.07 -20.60 10.12
CA ASN A 9 24.63 -20.70 8.78
C ASN A 9 25.02 -19.30 8.31
N LEU A 10 26.13 -18.82 8.87
CA LEU A 10 26.93 -17.78 8.23
C LEU A 10 27.94 -18.50 7.34
N SER A 11 27.56 -18.77 6.08
CA SER A 11 28.54 -19.16 5.08
C SER A 11 29.45 -17.96 4.84
N SER A 12 30.69 -18.11 5.31
CA SER A 12 31.82 -17.20 5.14
C SER A 12 31.98 -16.71 3.71
N SER A 13 32.10 -15.39 3.52
CA SER A 13 32.96 -14.81 2.49
C SER A 13 33.31 -13.36 2.82
N ASN A 14 34.58 -13.21 3.20
CA ASN A 14 35.48 -12.05 3.12
C ASN A 14 35.36 -10.89 4.14
N ARG A 15 36.41 -10.83 4.97
CA ARG A 15 36.89 -9.67 5.73
C ARG A 15 37.18 -8.50 4.80
N THR A 16 36.68 -7.32 5.15
CA THR A 16 37.46 -6.08 5.09
C THR A 16 37.28 -5.32 6.40
N SER A 17 38.42 -5.06 7.02
CA SER A 17 38.66 -4.29 8.24
C SER A 17 37.98 -2.92 8.21
N GLY A 18 37.14 -2.60 9.20
CA GLY A 18 36.69 -1.22 9.46
C GLY A 18 35.26 -1.00 9.98
N GLY A 19 34.37 -2.02 10.08
CA GLY A 19 32.97 -1.74 10.44
C GLY A 19 32.07 -2.94 10.76
N GLY A 20 32.62 -4.02 11.33
CA GLY A 20 31.91 -5.29 11.50
C GLY A 20 30.65 -5.26 12.38
N CYS A 21 30.60 -4.39 13.39
CA CYS A 21 29.47 -4.34 14.32
C CYS A 21 28.22 -3.75 13.65
N THR A 22 28.34 -2.63 12.95
CA THR A 22 27.19 -1.93 12.34
C THR A 22 26.55 -2.74 11.22
N TYR A 23 27.36 -3.40 10.37
CA TYR A 23 26.84 -4.27 9.31
C TYR A 23 26.03 -5.44 9.89
N THR A 24 26.56 -6.12 10.90
CA THR A 24 25.88 -7.26 11.54
C THR A 24 24.53 -6.87 12.13
N TYR A 25 24.44 -5.73 12.84
CA TYR A 25 23.16 -5.25 13.38
C TYR A 25 22.18 -4.87 12.26
N GLN A 26 22.63 -4.23 11.18
CA GLN A 26 21.78 -3.88 10.04
C GLN A 26 21.18 -5.12 9.36
N GLU A 27 22.00 -6.15 9.16
CA GLU A 27 21.56 -7.43 8.59
C GLU A 27 20.57 -8.16 9.53
N CYS A 28 20.83 -8.17 10.84
CA CYS A 28 19.90 -8.73 11.82
C CYS A 28 18.52 -8.05 11.78
N PHE A 29 18.47 -6.72 11.66
CA PHE A 29 17.21 -5.99 11.54
C PHE A 29 16.47 -6.29 10.24
N ARG A 30 17.19 -6.29 9.10
CA ARG A 30 16.59 -6.66 7.81
C ARG A 30 15.98 -8.05 7.88
N HIS A 31 16.76 -9.02 8.35
CA HIS A 31 16.35 -10.42 8.42
C HIS A 31 15.23 -10.66 9.43
N GLY A 32 15.23 -9.92 10.55
CA GLY A 32 14.13 -9.89 11.51
C GLY A 32 12.82 -9.37 10.89
N SER A 33 12.89 -8.29 10.10
CA SER A 33 11.73 -7.77 9.37
C SER A 33 11.21 -8.79 8.35
N GLU A 34 12.08 -9.38 7.54
CA GLU A 34 11.72 -10.40 6.54
C GLU A 34 11.02 -11.61 7.20
N LYS A 35 11.60 -12.13 8.30
CA LYS A 35 11.03 -13.28 9.03
C LYS A 35 9.74 -12.96 9.75
N SER A 36 9.53 -11.72 10.18
CA SER A 36 8.27 -11.31 10.83
C SER A 36 7.07 -11.31 9.88
N GLY A 37 7.30 -11.42 8.55
CA GLY A 37 6.25 -11.29 7.53
C GLY A 37 5.73 -9.85 7.37
N LEU A 38 6.19 -8.93 8.22
CA LEU A 38 5.94 -7.51 8.09
C LEU A 38 6.90 -6.99 7.02
N ALA A 39 6.43 -6.86 5.79
CA ALA A 39 7.17 -6.26 4.67
C ALA A 39 7.42 -4.75 4.89
N LEU A 40 8.03 -4.40 6.02
CA LEU A 40 8.18 -3.04 6.55
C LEU A 40 8.98 -2.16 5.59
N GLY A 41 10.05 -2.71 5.02
CA GLY A 41 10.87 -1.97 4.05
C GLY A 41 10.12 -1.60 2.77
N GLU A 42 9.21 -2.46 2.31
CA GLU A 42 8.34 -2.20 1.16
C GLU A 42 7.27 -1.19 1.53
N PHE A 43 6.58 -1.41 2.66
CA PHE A 43 5.57 -0.50 3.19
C PHE A 43 6.08 0.95 3.32
N LEU A 44 7.25 1.16 3.95
CA LEU A 44 7.82 2.50 4.13
C LEU A 44 8.22 3.14 2.80
N ARG A 45 8.71 2.34 1.85
CA ARG A 45 9.09 2.81 0.51
C ARG A 45 7.88 3.20 -0.31
N ASP A 46 6.81 2.42 -0.24
CA ASP A 46 5.57 2.67 -0.95
C ASP A 46 4.84 3.89 -0.38
N LEU A 47 4.81 4.01 0.95
CA LEU A 47 4.26 5.18 1.63
C LEU A 47 4.96 6.47 1.19
N TYR A 48 6.30 6.46 1.15
CA TYR A 48 7.06 7.60 0.64
C TYR A 48 6.77 7.86 -0.85
N THR A 49 6.71 6.81 -1.67
CA THR A 49 6.50 6.90 -3.12
C THR A 49 5.10 7.44 -3.47
N LEU A 50 4.09 7.07 -2.69
CA LEU A 50 2.70 7.52 -2.84
C LEU A 50 2.61 9.05 -2.92
N PHE A 51 3.25 9.73 -1.97
CA PHE A 51 3.26 11.19 -1.89
C PHE A 51 4.33 11.81 -2.80
N LYS A 52 5.48 11.15 -3.00
CA LYS A 52 6.53 11.67 -3.90
C LYS A 52 6.06 11.81 -5.35
N LYS A 53 5.35 10.81 -5.90
CA LYS A 53 5.00 10.76 -7.33
C LYS A 53 3.84 11.66 -7.73
N ALA A 54 3.02 12.15 -6.80
CA ALA A 54 1.86 12.96 -7.12
C ALA A 54 1.72 14.12 -6.13
N PRO A 55 2.13 15.35 -6.52
CA PRO A 55 2.00 16.52 -5.65
C PRO A 55 0.53 16.79 -5.29
N ALA A 56 -0.42 16.60 -6.22
CA ALA A 56 -1.85 16.73 -5.95
C ALA A 56 -2.36 15.83 -4.81
N ARG A 57 -1.77 14.63 -4.62
CA ARG A 57 -2.12 13.75 -3.50
C ARG A 57 -1.61 14.27 -2.16
N LYS A 58 -0.53 15.04 -2.13
CA LYS A 58 -0.05 15.69 -0.92
C LYS A 58 -1.05 16.75 -0.48
N ASP A 59 -1.51 17.59 -1.39
CA ASP A 59 -2.49 18.64 -1.07
C ASP A 59 -3.80 18.04 -0.54
N ASP A 60 -4.30 16.98 -1.18
CA ASP A 60 -5.46 16.23 -0.68
C ASP A 60 -5.24 15.61 0.70
N TYR A 61 -4.02 15.18 1.00
CA TYR A 61 -3.65 14.65 2.31
C TYR A 61 -3.61 15.73 3.39
N PHE A 62 -3.02 16.89 3.10
CA PHE A 62 -3.06 18.05 3.99
C PHE A 62 -4.52 18.50 4.25
N ASN A 63 -5.33 18.58 3.19
CA ASN A 63 -6.75 18.93 3.30
C ASN A 63 -7.55 17.90 4.12
N ALA A 64 -7.22 16.61 4.01
CA ALA A 64 -7.88 15.55 4.77
C ALA A 64 -7.49 15.53 6.26
N ALA A 65 -6.32 16.06 6.61
CA ALA A 65 -5.83 16.13 7.99
C ALA A 65 -6.35 17.35 8.77
N GLY A 66 -6.87 18.37 8.08
CA GLY A 66 -7.53 19.52 8.70
C GLY A 66 -6.57 20.51 9.37
N GLU A 67 -6.94 21.03 10.55
CA GLU A 67 -6.18 22.06 11.30
C GLU A 67 -4.79 21.58 11.76
N SER A 68 -4.61 20.28 11.93
CA SER A 68 -3.29 19.70 12.15
C SER A 68 -2.55 19.64 10.83
N THR A 69 -1.38 20.29 10.73
CA THR A 69 -0.51 20.13 9.55
C THR A 69 0.24 18.80 9.64
N PRO A 70 -0.16 17.74 8.90
CA PRO A 70 0.47 16.44 9.03
C PRO A 70 1.88 16.46 8.44
N LYS A 71 2.79 15.71 9.04
CA LYS A 71 4.12 15.49 8.47
C LYS A 71 4.03 14.56 7.26
N LEU A 72 5.02 14.64 6.37
CA LEU A 72 5.21 13.70 5.28
C LEU A 72 6.10 12.52 5.71
N PRO A 73 5.96 11.35 5.07
CA PRO A 73 6.85 10.22 5.29
C PRO A 73 8.28 10.53 4.87
N LEU A 74 9.24 9.92 5.57
CA LEU A 74 10.66 10.01 5.24
C LEU A 74 11.05 8.93 4.24
N LYS A 75 12.12 9.18 3.50
CA LYS A 75 12.66 8.21 2.54
C LYS A 75 13.32 7.05 3.29
N PHE A 76 12.89 5.84 3.00
CA PHE A 76 13.52 4.62 3.49
C PHE A 76 14.69 4.17 2.59
N CYS A 77 15.82 3.83 3.19
CA CYS A 77 17.02 3.35 2.50
C CYS A 77 17.28 1.85 2.78
N GLY A 78 17.00 0.96 1.82
CA GLY A 78 16.99 -0.49 2.06
C GLY A 78 18.31 -1.13 2.52
N HIS A 79 19.43 -0.41 2.41
CA HIS A 79 20.75 -0.86 2.85
C HIS A 79 21.25 -0.15 4.13
N ARG A 80 20.42 0.70 4.77
CA ARG A 80 20.76 1.40 6.04
C ARG A 80 19.63 1.30 7.06
N TRP A 81 19.31 0.07 7.47
CA TRP A 81 18.17 -0.19 8.36
C TRP A 81 18.25 0.55 9.71
N LEU A 82 19.44 0.66 10.30
CA LEU A 82 19.63 1.34 11.59
C LEU A 82 19.41 2.87 11.49
N GLU A 83 19.79 3.47 10.36
CA GLU A 83 19.59 4.91 10.11
C GLU A 83 18.13 5.24 9.74
N ASN A 84 17.32 4.23 9.39
CA ASN A 84 15.91 4.40 9.01
C ASN A 84 14.94 4.31 10.19
N VAL A 85 15.40 4.15 11.43
CA VAL A 85 14.52 4.14 12.61
C VAL A 85 13.59 5.38 12.62
N PRO A 86 14.08 6.62 12.36
CA PRO A 86 13.20 7.78 12.27
C PRO A 86 12.15 7.71 11.16
N ALA A 87 12.40 6.97 10.08
CA ALA A 87 11.43 6.79 9.00
C ALA A 87 10.27 5.87 9.44
N ALA A 88 10.57 4.85 10.23
CA ALA A 88 9.55 3.98 10.84
C ALA A 88 8.73 4.74 11.90
N GLU A 89 9.39 5.49 12.78
CA GLU A 89 8.72 6.34 13.78
C GLU A 89 7.81 7.38 13.12
N ARG A 90 8.31 8.06 12.07
CA ARG A 90 7.50 9.00 11.29
C ARG A 90 6.30 8.30 10.66
N ALA A 91 6.45 7.09 10.17
CA ALA A 91 5.33 6.35 9.57
C ALA A 91 4.24 6.06 10.61
N LEU A 92 4.60 5.73 11.85
CA LEU A 92 3.66 5.55 12.95
C LEU A 92 2.98 6.87 13.33
N GLU A 93 3.75 7.96 13.42
CA GLU A 93 3.25 9.30 13.72
C GLU A 93 2.18 9.76 12.71
N ILE A 94 2.41 9.50 11.42
CA ILE A 94 1.51 9.94 10.35
C ILE A 94 0.37 8.95 10.05
N TRP A 95 0.45 7.73 10.56
CA TRP A 95 -0.51 6.66 10.28
C TRP A 95 -1.98 7.05 10.46
N PRO A 96 -2.41 7.73 11.56
CA PRO A 96 -3.80 8.15 11.70
C PRO A 96 -4.25 9.09 10.57
N PHE A 97 -3.39 9.99 10.10
CA PHE A 97 -3.69 10.90 8.99
C PHE A 97 -3.75 10.18 7.65
N VAL A 98 -2.89 9.18 7.44
CA VAL A 98 -2.95 8.31 6.25
C VAL A 98 -4.29 7.55 6.19
N LEU A 99 -4.79 7.08 7.35
CA LEU A 99 -6.11 6.46 7.44
C LEU A 99 -7.25 7.44 7.13
N LEU A 100 -7.17 8.69 7.62
CA LEU A 100 -8.15 9.74 7.29
C LEU A 100 -8.15 10.05 5.80
N TYR A 101 -6.98 10.22 5.20
CA TYR A 101 -6.82 10.41 3.76
C TYR A 101 -7.41 9.24 2.96
N SER A 102 -7.11 7.99 3.34
CA SER A 102 -7.69 6.80 2.70
C SER A 102 -9.23 6.79 2.76
N LYS A 103 -9.80 7.13 3.92
CA LYS A 103 -11.26 7.26 4.07
C LYS A 103 -11.83 8.36 3.17
N ALA A 104 -11.14 9.51 3.07
CA ALA A 104 -11.56 10.63 2.22
C ALA A 104 -11.52 10.26 0.73
N VAL A 105 -10.44 9.64 0.25
CA VAL A 105 -10.31 9.17 -1.14
C VAL A 105 -11.40 8.16 -1.49
N ARG A 106 -11.65 7.18 -0.60
CA ARG A 106 -12.72 6.19 -0.81
C ARG A 106 -14.11 6.83 -0.87
N LYS A 107 -14.36 7.84 -0.03
CA LYS A 107 -15.64 8.59 -0.05
C LYS A 107 -15.81 9.37 -1.35
N ARG A 108 -14.74 10.01 -1.86
CA ARG A 108 -14.76 10.71 -3.15
C ARG A 108 -15.04 9.76 -4.31
N GLY A 109 -14.38 8.59 -4.36
CA GLY A 109 -14.63 7.58 -5.38
C GLY A 109 -16.08 7.07 -5.40
N LYS A 110 -16.65 6.78 -4.22
CA LYS A 110 -18.07 6.40 -4.11
C LYS A 110 -19.01 7.52 -4.59
N ARG A 111 -18.74 8.78 -4.22
CA ARG A 111 -19.52 9.93 -4.67
C ARG A 111 -19.45 10.12 -6.19
N ALA A 112 -18.27 9.97 -6.79
CA ALA A 112 -18.12 10.04 -8.24
C ALA A 112 -18.98 8.98 -8.94
N ILE A 113 -18.91 7.71 -8.49
CA ILE A 113 -19.74 6.63 -9.04
C ILE A 113 -21.24 6.93 -8.85
N LEU A 114 -21.66 7.37 -7.65
CA LEU A 114 -23.06 7.70 -7.40
C LEU A 114 -23.54 8.90 -8.23
N GLN A 115 -22.68 9.88 -8.47
CA GLN A 115 -22.98 11.03 -9.33
C GLN A 115 -23.16 10.57 -10.77
N GLU A 116 -22.27 9.73 -11.30
CA GLU A 116 -22.42 9.15 -12.64
C GLU A 116 -23.71 8.32 -12.75
N LEU A 117 -23.98 7.43 -11.78
CA LEU A 117 -25.21 6.65 -11.74
C LEU A 117 -26.47 7.54 -11.64
N SER A 118 -26.40 8.66 -10.92
CA SER A 118 -27.48 9.65 -10.88
C SER A 118 -27.66 10.36 -12.22
N ASN A 119 -26.57 10.76 -12.88
CA ASN A 119 -26.58 11.39 -14.19
C ASN A 119 -27.15 10.45 -15.27
N HIS A 120 -26.91 9.14 -15.14
CA HIS A 120 -27.48 8.11 -16.03
C HIS A 120 -28.95 7.78 -15.71
N ARG A 121 -29.44 7.97 -14.48
CA ARG A 121 -30.86 7.78 -14.14
C ARG A 121 -31.81 8.80 -14.80
N GLY A 122 -31.29 9.91 -15.34
CA GLY A 122 -32.07 10.92 -16.08
C GLY A 122 -32.15 10.70 -17.60
N LYS A 123 -31.36 9.78 -18.18
CA LYS A 123 -31.40 9.47 -19.61
C LYS A 123 -31.99 8.09 -19.77
N GLY A 124 -33.23 8.01 -20.26
CA GLY A 124 -34.02 6.77 -20.36
C GLY A 124 -33.25 5.58 -20.92
N VAL A 125 -32.70 4.75 -20.03
CA VAL A 125 -32.11 3.45 -20.37
C VAL A 125 -33.23 2.42 -20.45
N ARG A 126 -34.13 2.59 -21.43
CA ARG A 126 -35.00 1.50 -21.90
C ARG A 126 -34.42 0.82 -23.15
N SER A 127 -33.45 1.44 -23.83
CA SER A 127 -32.90 0.91 -25.09
C SER A 127 -31.66 0.02 -24.97
N ALA A 128 -30.95 0.00 -23.84
CA ALA A 128 -29.73 -0.83 -23.68
C ALA A 128 -29.97 -2.19 -22.99
N PHE A 129 -31.09 -2.36 -22.29
CA PHE A 129 -31.40 -3.63 -21.61
C PHE A 129 -32.03 -4.69 -22.54
N HIS A 130 -32.49 -4.29 -23.74
CA HIS A 130 -33.07 -5.24 -24.71
C HIS A 130 -32.00 -6.03 -25.50
N SER A 131 -30.79 -5.50 -25.66
CA SER A 131 -29.73 -6.18 -26.44
C SER A 131 -28.87 -7.13 -25.61
N GLN A 132 -28.65 -6.86 -24.32
CA GLN A 132 -27.88 -7.77 -23.44
C GLN A 132 -28.73 -8.89 -22.85
N ALA A 133 -30.02 -8.68 -22.55
CA ALA A 133 -30.91 -9.76 -22.14
C ALA A 133 -31.11 -10.81 -23.26
N ALA A 134 -31.12 -10.38 -24.53
CA ALA A 134 -31.23 -11.27 -25.69
C ALA A 134 -29.98 -12.17 -25.88
N LEU A 135 -28.77 -11.66 -25.60
CA LEU A 135 -27.54 -12.44 -25.71
C LEU A 135 -27.41 -13.51 -24.60
N VAL A 136 -27.85 -13.20 -23.39
CA VAL A 136 -27.82 -14.18 -22.28
C VAL A 136 -28.89 -15.27 -22.46
N HIS A 137 -30.03 -14.95 -23.10
CA HIS A 137 -31.06 -15.95 -23.43
C HIS A 137 -30.68 -16.86 -24.61
N PHE A 138 -29.95 -16.35 -25.62
CA PHE A 138 -29.48 -17.16 -26.74
C PHE A 138 -28.39 -18.17 -26.34
N SER A 139 -27.48 -17.78 -25.43
CA SER A 139 -26.45 -18.68 -24.90
C SER A 139 -27.02 -19.81 -24.02
N SER A 140 -28.18 -19.64 -23.41
CA SER A 140 -28.81 -20.65 -22.54
C SER A 140 -29.56 -21.74 -23.32
N GLN A 141 -30.07 -21.40 -24.52
CA GLN A 141 -30.75 -22.36 -25.40
C GLN A 141 -29.78 -23.30 -26.13
N HIS A 142 -28.54 -22.85 -26.41
CA HIS A 142 -27.58 -23.63 -27.20
C HIS A 142 -26.74 -24.64 -26.37
N PHE A 143 -26.72 -24.52 -25.03
CA PHE A 143 -25.93 -25.42 -24.17
C PHE A 143 -26.73 -26.63 -23.65
N LYS A 144 -28.06 -26.67 -23.84
CA LYS A 144 -28.92 -27.81 -23.46
C LYS A 144 -29.04 -28.90 -24.54
N ALA A 145 -28.33 -28.76 -25.67
CA ALA A 145 -28.31 -29.75 -26.74
C ALA A 145 -27.08 -30.69 -26.70
N PHE A 146 -26.28 -30.64 -25.62
CA PHE A 146 -25.04 -31.43 -25.48
C PHE A 146 -24.85 -32.08 -24.10
N SER A 147 -25.95 -32.38 -23.39
CA SER A 147 -25.96 -33.29 -22.24
C SER A 147 -27.24 -34.12 -22.23
#